data_AF-A0A8H6XBK3-F1
#
_entry.id   AF-A0A8H6XBK3-F1
#
_cell.length_a   1.000
_cell.length_b   1.000
_cell.length_c   1.000
_cell.angle_alpha   90.00
_cell.angle_beta   90.00
_cell.angle_gamma   90.00
#
_symmetry.space_group_name_H-M   'P 1'
#
loop_
_entity.id
_entity.type
_entity.pdbx_description
1 polymer ?
#
loop_
_entity_poly.entity_id
_entity_poly.type
_entity_poly.pdbx_seq_one_letter_code
_entity_poly.pdbx_strand_id
1 'polypeptide(L)'
;MMLVLSRLQASLAQILAPPALHTAVLLTPAGQLVSFASRFSATPSPDGVDAGRTKDEIRVIAGLSGEVWQETWRDGEDGGDGVDTGPAGDGAGATGGGAGMVDSELGRIVVLPVDDAAAMPSPLPEDYQPLMLLVLNATDEVEWEEMQAKGKALAAQIAKPLSKFRQHLVVRKPPPMPSAVTSPARAR
;
A
#
# COMPACT_ATOMS: atom_id res chain seq x y z
N MET A 1 8.36 -23.72 -5.91
CA MET A 1 7.05 -23.11 -6.27
C MET A 1 7.35 -21.76 -6.92
N MET A 2 6.72 -21.40 -8.04
CA MET A 2 7.00 -20.16 -8.76
C MET A 2 5.81 -19.20 -8.63
N LEU A 3 6.06 -17.92 -8.34
CA LEU A 3 5.02 -16.89 -8.36
C LEU A 3 4.62 -16.63 -9.82
N VAL A 4 3.34 -16.83 -10.15
CA VAL A 4 2.83 -16.65 -11.52
C VAL A 4 2.21 -15.27 -11.64
N LEU A 5 2.93 -14.34 -12.26
CA LEU A 5 2.51 -12.93 -12.39
C LEU A 5 1.16 -12.76 -13.09
N SER A 6 0.85 -13.60 -14.08
CA SER A 6 -0.46 -13.54 -14.77
C SER A 6 -1.64 -13.84 -13.84
N ARG A 7 -1.45 -14.71 -12.84
CA ARG A 7 -2.48 -14.98 -11.82
C ARG A 7 -2.63 -13.79 -10.87
N LEU A 8 -1.52 -13.17 -10.48
CA LEU A 8 -1.53 -11.99 -9.63
C LEU A 8 -2.26 -10.82 -10.31
N GLN A 9 -1.93 -10.55 -11.57
CA GLN A 9 -2.61 -9.55 -12.38
C GLN A 9 -4.11 -9.88 -12.55
N ALA A 10 -4.47 -11.14 -12.78
CA ALA A 10 -5.87 -11.56 -12.85
C ALA A 10 -6.62 -11.31 -11.54
N SER A 11 -6.00 -11.58 -10.39
CA SER A 11 -6.58 -11.24 -9.07
C SER A 11 -6.76 -9.72 -8.90
N LEU A 12 -5.76 -8.91 -9.29
CA LEU A 12 -5.91 -7.44 -9.26
C LEU A 12 -7.02 -6.96 -10.21
N ALA A 13 -7.20 -7.60 -11.36
CA ALA A 13 -8.25 -7.22 -12.31
C ALA A 13 -9.67 -7.57 -11.84
N GLN A 14 -9.81 -8.53 -10.92
CA GLN A 14 -11.13 -8.97 -10.40
C GLN A 14 -11.80 -7.94 -9.49
N ILE A 15 -11.02 -7.10 -8.81
CA ILE A 15 -11.57 -6.06 -7.91
C ILE A 15 -12.05 -4.83 -8.67
N LEU A 16 -11.64 -4.69 -9.94
CA LEU A 16 -11.97 -3.54 -10.76
C LEU A 16 -13.47 -3.55 -11.09
N ALA A 17 -14.12 -2.44 -10.77
CA ALA A 17 -15.53 -2.16 -11.06
C ALA A 17 -15.63 -0.79 -11.75
N PRO A 18 -15.34 -0.70 -13.06
CA PRO A 18 -15.41 0.56 -13.79
C PRO A 18 -16.84 1.12 -13.85
N PRO A 19 -17.00 2.45 -13.91
CA PRO A 19 -15.92 3.46 -13.94
C PRO A 19 -15.33 3.77 -12.55
N ALA A 20 -16.00 3.37 -11.48
CA ALA A 20 -15.76 3.90 -10.14
C ALA A 20 -14.47 3.36 -9.49
N LEU A 21 -14.21 2.05 -9.51
CA LEU A 21 -12.94 1.45 -9.03
C LEU A 21 -12.16 0.94 -10.24
N HIS A 22 -11.19 1.72 -10.68
CA HIS A 22 -10.60 1.54 -12.01
C HIS A 22 -9.14 1.09 -12.00
N THR A 23 -8.44 1.21 -10.86
CA THR A 23 -7.02 0.84 -10.78
C THR A 23 -6.71 0.07 -9.49
N ALA A 24 -5.93 -1.01 -9.62
CA ALA A 24 -5.36 -1.76 -8.52
C ALA A 24 -3.87 -1.98 -8.76
N VAL A 25 -3.03 -1.69 -7.76
CA VAL A 25 -1.57 -1.76 -7.86
C VAL A 25 -1.02 -2.57 -6.69
N LEU A 26 0.00 -3.38 -6.95
CA LEU A 26 0.74 -4.10 -5.95
C LEU A 26 2.16 -3.57 -5.89
N LEU A 27 2.58 -3.14 -4.70
CA LEU A 27 3.89 -2.58 -4.42
C LEU A 27 4.65 -3.43 -3.41
N THR A 28 5.97 -3.31 -3.44
CA THR A 28 6.79 -3.67 -2.29
C THR A 28 6.56 -2.66 -1.15
N PRO A 29 6.91 -3.00 0.11
CA PRO A 29 6.88 -2.04 1.22
C PRO A 29 7.78 -0.81 1.03
N ALA A 30 8.77 -0.90 0.12
CA ALA A 30 9.63 0.23 -0.27
C ALA A 30 9.03 1.07 -1.42
N GLY A 31 7.77 0.87 -1.79
CA GLY A 31 7.07 1.64 -2.83
C GLY A 31 7.37 1.19 -4.27
N GLN A 32 8.17 0.14 -4.47
CA GLN A 32 8.49 -0.34 -5.82
C GLN A 32 7.29 -1.06 -6.45
N LEU A 33 6.94 -0.70 -7.68
CA LEU A 33 5.87 -1.32 -8.47
C LEU A 33 6.17 -2.78 -8.85
N VAL A 34 5.30 -3.71 -8.46
CA VAL A 34 5.42 -5.14 -8.78
C VAL A 34 4.46 -5.54 -9.91
N SER A 35 3.19 -5.17 -9.77
CA SER A 35 2.13 -5.52 -10.73
C SER A 35 0.99 -4.52 -10.63
N PHE A 36 0.22 -4.35 -11.70
CA PHE A 36 -0.99 -3.52 -11.68
C PHE A 36 -2.06 -4.07 -12.61
N ALA A 37 -3.30 -3.67 -12.36
CA ALA A 37 -4.42 -3.80 -13.28
C ALA A 37 -5.15 -2.46 -13.34
N SER A 38 -5.52 -2.04 -14.55
CA SER A 38 -6.35 -0.86 -14.78
C SER A 38 -7.36 -1.18 -15.87
N ARG A 39 -8.61 -0.71 -15.74
CA ARG A 39 -9.67 -0.93 -16.72
C ARG A 39 -10.32 0.39 -17.17
N PHE A 40 -10.66 0.39 -18.45
CA PHE A 40 -11.34 1.42 -19.24
C PHE A 40 -12.68 1.85 -18.64
N SER A 41 -13.03 3.13 -18.80
CA SER A 41 -14.42 3.61 -18.68
C SER A 41 -15.15 3.29 -19.97
N ALA A 42 -16.26 2.55 -19.92
CA ALA A 42 -17.01 2.07 -21.10
C ALA A 42 -17.60 3.18 -21.98
N THR A 43 -17.57 4.44 -21.53
CA THR A 43 -18.08 5.60 -22.24
C THR A 43 -16.92 6.39 -22.85
N PRO A 44 -16.84 6.53 -24.19
CA PRO A 44 -15.83 7.35 -24.82
C PRO A 44 -15.96 8.79 -24.32
N SER A 45 -14.87 9.38 -23.86
CA SER A 45 -14.87 10.80 -23.50
C SER A 45 -15.09 11.62 -24.79
N PRO A 46 -15.97 12.65 -24.79
CA PRO A 46 -16.21 13.47 -25.97
C PRO A 46 -14.95 14.15 -26.52
N ASP A 47 -13.90 14.23 -25.70
CA ASP A 47 -12.60 14.80 -26.05
C ASP A 47 -11.61 13.77 -26.66
N GLY A 48 -12.04 12.52 -26.89
CA GLY A 48 -11.27 11.50 -27.61
C GLY A 48 -10.04 10.94 -26.88
N VAL A 49 -9.87 11.28 -25.59
CA VAL A 49 -8.78 10.75 -24.76
C VAL A 49 -9.25 9.45 -24.10
N ASP A 50 -9.44 8.42 -24.91
CA ASP A 50 -9.73 7.06 -24.47
C ASP A 50 -8.43 6.29 -24.30
N ALA A 51 -7.74 6.52 -23.18
CA ALA A 51 -6.68 5.65 -22.73
C ALA A 51 -6.97 5.29 -21.28
N GLY A 52 -7.08 3.99 -20.98
CA GLY A 52 -6.91 3.54 -19.59
C GLY A 52 -5.62 4.13 -19.01
N ARG A 53 -5.53 4.21 -17.68
CA ARG A 53 -4.41 4.91 -17.01
C ARG A 53 -3.08 4.54 -17.66
N THR A 54 -2.40 5.55 -18.16
CA THR A 54 -1.10 5.40 -18.80
C THR A 54 -0.12 4.80 -17.80
N LYS A 55 0.93 4.15 -18.32
CA LYS A 55 1.97 3.59 -17.47
C LYS A 55 2.60 4.66 -16.56
N ASP A 56 2.64 5.91 -17.00
CA ASP A 56 3.20 7.02 -16.22
C ASP A 56 2.25 7.43 -15.10
N GLU A 57 0.93 7.49 -15.32
CA GLU A 57 -0.04 7.69 -14.24
C GLU A 57 0.02 6.56 -13.19
N ILE A 58 0.19 5.30 -13.62
CA ILE A 58 0.38 4.19 -12.68
C ILE A 58 1.64 4.37 -11.82
N ARG A 59 2.72 4.94 -12.39
CA ARG A 59 3.93 5.26 -11.63
C ARG A 59 3.71 6.40 -10.64
N VAL A 60 2.91 7.41 -11.00
CA VAL A 60 2.53 8.49 -10.08
C VAL A 60 1.73 7.91 -8.90
N ILE A 61 0.71 7.09 -9.17
CA ILE A 61 -0.07 6.40 -8.12
C ILE A 61 0.86 5.57 -7.22
N ALA A 62 1.79 4.81 -7.80
CA ALA A 62 2.74 4.00 -7.04
C ALA A 62 3.65 4.84 -6.13
N GLY A 63 4.17 5.96 -6.64
CA GLY A 63 5.02 6.88 -5.88
C GLY A 63 4.27 7.49 -4.70
N LEU A 64 3.11 8.10 -4.96
CA LEU A 64 2.27 8.70 -3.94
C LEU A 64 1.85 7.69 -2.86
N SER A 65 1.48 6.47 -3.27
CA SER A 65 1.09 5.41 -2.34
C SER A 65 2.24 4.95 -1.44
N GLY A 66 3.47 4.97 -1.97
CA GLY A 66 4.67 4.66 -1.19
C GLY A 66 4.93 5.70 -0.10
N GLU A 67 4.74 6.98 -0.41
CA GLU A 67 4.88 8.09 0.54
C GLU A 67 3.81 8.01 1.64
N VAL A 68 2.54 7.89 1.25
CA VAL A 68 1.40 7.76 2.18
C VAL A 68 1.61 6.60 3.15
N TRP A 69 2.11 5.45 2.68
CA TRP A 69 2.42 4.33 3.55
C TRP A 69 3.52 4.64 4.57
N GLN A 70 4.60 5.31 4.13
CA GLN A 70 5.72 5.63 5.01
C GLN A 70 5.34 6.67 6.08
N GLU A 71 4.41 7.56 5.79
CA GLU A 71 3.87 8.54 6.74
C GLU A 71 2.93 7.85 7.74
N THR A 72 1.89 7.19 7.23
CA THR A 72 0.83 6.61 8.07
C THR A 72 1.28 5.43 8.93
N TRP A 73 2.30 4.68 8.51
CA TRP A 73 2.86 3.60 9.31
C TRP A 73 3.75 4.10 10.46
N ARG A 74 4.42 5.25 10.29
CA ARG A 74 5.32 5.81 11.32
C ARG A 74 4.60 6.56 12.42
N ASP A 75 3.48 7.21 12.09
CA ASP A 75 2.74 8.02 13.06
C ASP A 75 1.93 7.18 14.08
N GLY A 76 1.93 5.85 13.94
CA GLY A 76 1.40 4.93 14.95
C GLY A 76 2.30 4.73 16.18
N GLU A 77 3.51 5.29 16.20
CA GLU A 77 4.50 5.12 17.28
C GLU A 77 4.54 6.25 18.33
N ASP A 78 3.85 7.39 18.14
CA ASP A 78 3.90 8.51 19.10
C ASP A 78 2.78 8.47 20.17
N GLY A 79 2.52 7.26 20.68
CA GLY A 79 1.49 6.96 21.66
C GLY A 79 2.00 6.86 23.09
N GLY A 80 2.48 7.98 23.64
CA GLY A 80 2.32 8.31 25.06
C GLY A 80 3.39 7.80 26.03
N ASP A 81 4.31 8.71 26.34
CA ASP A 81 5.03 8.75 27.62
C ASP A 81 4.03 8.64 28.79
N GLY A 82 4.41 7.89 29.82
CA GLY A 82 3.49 7.38 30.84
C GLY A 82 2.77 8.46 31.66
N VAL A 83 1.44 8.40 31.66
CA VAL A 83 0.60 8.87 32.77
C VAL A 83 -0.41 7.78 33.11
N ASP A 84 -0.30 7.31 34.35
CA ASP A 84 -1.10 6.29 35.00
C ASP A 84 -2.51 6.83 35.30
N THR A 85 -3.54 6.40 34.56
CA THR A 85 -4.95 6.67 34.90
C THR A 85 -5.88 5.48 34.58
N GLY A 86 -5.94 4.52 35.51
CA GLY A 86 -7.18 3.81 35.86
C GLY A 86 -7.68 2.68 34.95
N PRO A 87 -8.61 1.84 35.44
CA PRO A 87 -8.64 0.43 35.06
C PRO A 87 -9.54 0.09 33.87
N ALA A 88 -9.01 -0.80 33.03
CA ALA A 88 -9.66 -1.88 32.29
C ALA A 88 -11.10 -1.60 31.76
N GLY A 89 -11.15 -0.94 30.60
CA GLY A 89 -12.25 -1.07 29.65
C GLY A 89 -11.93 -2.14 28.60
N ASP A 90 -12.90 -3.00 28.33
CA ASP A 90 -12.79 -4.24 27.56
C ASP A 90 -12.18 -4.10 26.16
N GLY A 91 -11.05 -4.77 25.96
CA GLY A 91 -10.79 -5.65 24.81
C GLY A 91 -11.23 -5.23 23.41
N ALA A 92 -10.67 -4.14 22.89
CA ALA A 92 -10.49 -3.95 21.45
C ALA A 92 -8.99 -3.86 21.15
N GLY A 93 -8.31 -5.00 21.26
CA GLY A 93 -6.86 -5.10 21.07
C GLY A 93 -6.46 -4.78 19.63
N ALA A 94 -5.55 -3.81 19.48
CA ALA A 94 -4.61 -3.64 18.37
C ALA A 94 -5.18 -3.69 16.94
N THR A 95 -5.81 -2.61 16.48
CA THR A 95 -5.76 -2.20 15.06
C THR A 95 -4.39 -1.56 14.74
N GLY A 96 -3.31 -2.29 14.99
CA GLY A 96 -1.96 -1.90 14.58
C GLY A 96 -1.77 -2.22 13.11
N GLY A 97 -2.07 -1.24 12.25
CA GLY A 97 -1.85 -1.32 10.80
C GLY A 97 -2.94 -0.63 10.01
N GLY A 98 -2.98 0.70 10.13
CA GLY A 98 -3.94 1.55 9.43
C GLY A 98 -3.79 1.46 7.92
N ALA A 99 -4.91 1.56 7.21
CA ALA A 99 -4.88 1.81 5.78
C ALA A 99 -4.41 3.25 5.54
N GLY A 100 -3.46 3.45 4.62
CA GLY A 100 -3.12 4.78 4.13
C GLY A 100 -4.24 5.28 3.21
N MET A 101 -4.62 6.55 3.30
CA MET A 101 -5.71 7.14 2.50
C MET A 101 -5.31 8.52 2.02
N VAL A 102 -5.51 8.81 0.73
CA VAL A 102 -5.23 10.13 0.15
C VAL A 102 -6.19 10.44 -0.99
N ASP A 103 -6.72 11.67 -0.99
CA ASP A 103 -7.47 12.20 -2.12
C ASP A 103 -6.52 12.94 -3.07
N SER A 104 -6.67 12.74 -4.38
CA SER A 104 -5.74 13.26 -5.40
C SER A 104 -6.46 13.59 -6.70
N GLU A 105 -5.78 14.27 -7.61
CA GLU A 105 -6.27 14.52 -8.98
C GLU A 105 -6.51 13.22 -9.78
N LEU A 106 -5.89 12.11 -9.37
CA LEU A 106 -6.08 10.79 -9.98
C LEU A 106 -7.23 10.01 -9.32
N GLY A 107 -7.92 10.61 -8.35
CA GLY A 107 -8.98 10.02 -7.54
C GLY A 107 -8.55 9.67 -6.12
N ARG A 108 -9.45 9.01 -5.39
CA ARG A 108 -9.23 8.48 -4.05
C ARG A 108 -8.28 7.29 -4.12
N ILE A 109 -7.28 7.25 -3.25
CA ILE A 109 -6.29 6.17 -3.17
C ILE A 109 -6.29 5.61 -1.76
N VAL A 110 -6.48 4.29 -1.66
CA VAL A 110 -6.31 3.52 -0.43
C VAL A 110 -5.07 2.64 -0.54
N VAL A 111 -4.27 2.56 0.51
CA VAL A 111 -3.08 1.72 0.62
C VAL A 111 -3.25 0.77 1.79
N LEU A 112 -3.16 -0.52 1.52
CA LEU A 112 -3.45 -1.59 2.47
C LEU A 112 -2.26 -2.55 2.56
N PRO A 113 -1.87 -2.97 3.77
CA PRO A 113 -0.84 -3.98 3.90
C PRO A 113 -1.37 -5.36 3.50
N VAL A 114 -0.51 -6.17 2.87
CA VAL A 114 -0.81 -7.53 2.46
C VAL A 114 -0.10 -8.48 3.39
N ASP A 115 -0.85 -9.11 4.28
CA ASP A 115 -0.30 -9.96 5.33
C ASP A 115 -1.06 -11.25 5.55
N ASP A 116 -0.32 -12.26 5.97
CA ASP A 116 -0.89 -13.51 6.42
C ASP A 116 -1.28 -13.37 7.90
N ALA A 117 -2.50 -12.88 8.14
CA ALA A 117 -3.02 -12.62 9.48
C ALA A 117 -2.91 -13.83 10.43
N ALA A 118 -2.94 -15.06 9.89
CA ALA A 118 -2.79 -16.29 10.67
C ALA A 118 -1.34 -16.54 11.15
N ALA A 119 -0.36 -15.87 10.54
CA ALA A 119 1.07 -16.00 10.84
C ALA A 119 1.65 -14.75 11.52
N MET A 120 0.80 -13.80 11.93
CA MET A 120 1.21 -12.53 12.53
C MET A 120 1.45 -12.70 14.04
N PRO A 121 2.65 -12.36 14.55
CA PRO A 121 2.88 -12.30 15.99
C PRO A 121 2.07 -11.15 16.61
N SER A 122 1.56 -11.36 17.82
CA SER A 122 0.93 -10.34 18.64
C SER A 122 1.69 -10.22 19.96
N PRO A 123 2.28 -9.04 20.30
CA PRO A 123 2.21 -7.77 19.56
C PRO A 123 3.07 -7.75 18.28
N LEU A 124 2.80 -6.79 17.39
CA LEU A 124 3.61 -6.61 16.18
C LEU A 124 5.01 -6.09 16.52
N PRO A 125 6.06 -6.56 15.83
CA PRO A 125 7.41 -6.04 16.02
C PRO A 125 7.54 -4.57 15.61
N GLU A 126 8.45 -3.83 16.24
CA GLU A 126 8.78 -2.44 15.85
C GLU A 126 9.31 -2.36 14.41
N ASP A 127 9.98 -3.41 13.94
CA ASP A 127 10.51 -3.53 12.58
C ASP A 127 9.53 -4.22 11.61
N TYR A 128 8.24 -4.22 11.94
CA TYR A 128 7.23 -4.86 11.13
C TYR A 128 7.24 -4.34 9.67
N GLN A 129 7.27 -5.30 8.74
CA GLN A 129 7.18 -5.04 7.32
C GLN A 129 6.15 -6.00 6.70
N PRO A 130 5.10 -5.48 6.04
CA PRO A 130 4.12 -6.33 5.39
C PRO A 130 4.74 -7.07 4.20
N LEU A 131 4.09 -8.15 3.73
CA LEU A 131 4.63 -8.89 2.58
C LEU A 131 4.70 -8.01 1.32
N MET A 132 3.65 -7.22 1.10
CA MET A 132 3.48 -6.26 0.01
C MET A 132 2.45 -5.19 0.42
N LEU A 133 2.27 -4.17 -0.41
CA LEU A 133 1.20 -3.18 -0.28
C LEU A 133 0.23 -3.31 -1.45
N LEU A 134 -1.06 -3.37 -1.15
CA LEU A 134 -2.14 -3.28 -2.12
C LEU A 134 -2.66 -1.86 -2.16
N VAL A 135 -2.69 -1.28 -3.35
CA VAL A 135 -3.21 0.05 -3.60
C VAL A 135 -4.46 -0.06 -4.45
N LEU A 136 -5.54 0.61 -4.06
CA LEU A 136 -6.73 0.78 -4.90
C LEU A 136 -6.93 2.24 -5.18
N ASN A 137 -7.31 2.55 -6.41
CA ASN A 137 -7.59 3.90 -6.85
C ASN A 137 -8.95 3.94 -7.56
N ALA A 138 -9.78 4.87 -7.10
CA ALA A 138 -11.19 4.99 -7.44
C ALA A 138 -11.59 6.47 -7.58
N THR A 139 -12.75 6.71 -8.16
CA THR A 139 -13.40 8.03 -8.17
C THR A 139 -13.93 8.38 -6.78
N ASP A 140 -14.41 9.61 -6.63
CA ASP A 140 -15.10 10.10 -5.44
C ASP A 140 -16.49 9.47 -5.22
N GLU A 141 -16.98 8.68 -6.19
CA GLU A 141 -18.23 7.92 -6.09
C GLU A 141 -18.11 6.69 -5.17
N VAL A 142 -16.89 6.20 -4.91
CA VAL A 142 -16.66 5.04 -4.04
C VAL A 142 -16.24 5.52 -2.66
N GLU A 143 -16.98 5.10 -1.64
CA GLU A 143 -16.68 5.43 -0.25
C GLU A 143 -15.42 4.70 0.26
N TRP A 144 -14.67 5.38 1.12
CA TRP A 144 -13.42 4.87 1.70
C TRP A 144 -13.58 3.51 2.37
N GLU A 145 -14.69 3.32 3.09
CA GLU A 145 -15.00 2.07 3.78
C GLU A 145 -15.19 0.91 2.80
N GLU A 146 -15.89 1.14 1.68
CA GLU A 146 -16.08 0.15 0.63
C GLU A 146 -14.75 -0.22 -0.03
N MET A 147 -13.91 0.78 -0.35
CA MET A 147 -12.57 0.54 -0.90
C MET A 147 -11.72 -0.31 0.04
N GLN A 148 -11.70 0.03 1.33
CA GLN A 148 -10.98 -0.72 2.35
C GLN A 148 -11.50 -2.15 2.48
N ALA A 149 -12.82 -2.34 2.52
CA ALA A 149 -13.41 -3.67 2.66
C ALA A 149 -13.04 -4.57 1.46
N LYS A 150 -13.19 -4.08 0.24
CA LYS A 150 -12.81 -4.82 -0.98
C LYS A 150 -11.30 -5.11 -1.01
N GLY A 151 -10.49 -4.10 -0.66
CA GLY A 151 -9.03 -4.24 -0.64
C GLY A 151 -8.55 -5.24 0.40
N LYS A 152 -9.11 -5.23 1.63
CA LYS A 152 -8.79 -6.20 2.67
C LYS A 152 -9.14 -7.63 2.25
N ALA A 153 -10.28 -7.81 1.60
CA ALA A 153 -10.67 -9.12 1.06
C ALA A 153 -9.67 -9.63 0.00
N LEU A 154 -9.26 -8.76 -0.93
CA LEU A 154 -8.25 -9.11 -1.94
C LEU A 154 -6.88 -9.34 -1.32
N ALA A 155 -6.44 -8.49 -0.39
CA ALA A 155 -5.18 -8.63 0.35
C ALA A 155 -5.09 -10.00 1.04
N ALA A 156 -6.16 -10.43 1.72
CA ALA A 156 -6.24 -11.75 2.35
C ALA A 156 -6.12 -12.91 1.34
N GLN A 157 -6.70 -12.75 0.13
CA GLN A 157 -6.61 -13.76 -0.93
C GLN A 157 -5.18 -13.91 -1.46
N ILE A 158 -4.47 -12.79 -1.66
CA ILE A 158 -3.10 -12.80 -2.18
C ILE A 158 -2.04 -13.06 -1.10
N ALA A 159 -2.35 -12.85 0.18
CA ALA A 159 -1.42 -13.09 1.28
C ALA A 159 -0.92 -14.54 1.35
N LYS A 160 -1.83 -15.52 1.27
CA LYS A 160 -1.49 -16.96 1.37
C LYS A 160 -0.46 -17.43 0.34
N PRO A 161 -0.58 -17.11 -0.97
CA PRO A 161 0.47 -17.47 -1.92
C PRO A 161 1.76 -16.68 -1.71
N LEU A 162 1.70 -15.42 -1.26
CA LEU A 162 2.87 -14.58 -1.03
C LEU A 162 3.66 -14.96 0.23
N SER A 163 2.99 -15.44 1.29
CA SER A 163 3.65 -15.80 2.55
C SER A 163 4.69 -16.93 2.39
N LYS A 164 4.48 -17.82 1.40
CA LYS A 164 5.45 -18.85 0.98
C LYS A 164 6.76 -18.29 0.45
N PHE A 165 6.77 -17.03 0.01
CA PHE A 165 7.94 -16.35 -0.53
C PHE A 165 8.50 -15.30 0.43
N ARG A 166 8.02 -15.21 1.68
CA ARG A 166 8.40 -14.16 2.64
C ARG A 166 9.91 -13.92 2.72
N GLN A 167 10.72 -14.98 2.81
CA GLN A 167 12.18 -14.90 2.86
C GLN A 167 12.84 -14.23 1.63
N HIS A 168 12.13 -14.16 0.50
CA HIS A 168 12.58 -13.51 -0.73
C HIS A 168 11.97 -12.12 -0.95
N LEU A 169 10.92 -11.79 -0.20
CA LEU A 169 10.20 -10.52 -0.29
C LEU A 169 10.70 -9.48 0.72
N VAL A 170 11.52 -9.88 1.71
CA VAL A 170 12.15 -8.94 2.65
C VAL A 170 12.96 -7.92 1.87
N VAL A 171 12.48 -6.67 1.84
CA VAL A 171 13.23 -5.58 1.25
C VAL A 171 14.26 -5.17 2.28
N ARG A 172 15.53 -5.49 2.01
CA ARG A 172 16.64 -5.04 2.86
C ARG A 172 16.59 -3.53 2.96
N LYS A 173 16.50 -3.00 4.19
CA LYS A 173 16.70 -1.58 4.46
C LYS A 173 18.02 -1.16 3.79
N PRO A 174 18.04 -0.14 2.92
CA PRO A 174 19.29 0.35 2.37
C PRO A 174 20.24 0.70 3.52
N PRO A 175 21.54 0.38 3.42
CA PRO A 175 22.49 0.82 4.43
C PRO A 175 22.39 2.35 4.58
N PRO A 176 22.47 2.90 5.81
CA PRO A 176 22.47 4.34 5.99
C PRO A 176 23.59 4.92 5.12
N MET A 177 23.23 5.83 4.21
CA MET A 177 24.21 6.52 3.38
C MET A 177 25.20 7.21 4.33
N PRO A 178 26.53 7.04 4.13
CA PRO A 178 27.49 7.79 4.93
C PRO A 178 27.24 9.28 4.68
N SER A 179 26.92 10.01 5.74
CA SER A 179 26.73 11.46 5.73
C SER A 179 27.87 12.10 4.95
N ALA A 180 27.50 12.93 3.97
CA ALA A 180 28.42 13.62 3.08
C ALA A 180 29.61 14.20 3.86
N VAL A 181 30.82 13.73 3.51
CA VAL A 181 32.06 14.33 3.97
C VAL A 181 32.04 15.80 3.57
N THR A 182 32.08 16.64 4.59
CA THR A 182 32.22 18.09 4.50
C THR A 182 33.31 18.46 3.49
N SER A 183 32.94 19.33 2.55
CA SER A 183 33.82 19.89 1.53
C SER A 183 34.92 20.72 2.24
N PRO A 184 36.22 20.50 2.00
CA PRO A 184 37.23 21.35 2.60
C PRO A 184 37.18 22.74 1.97
N ALA A 185 36.93 23.74 2.82
CA ALA A 185 36.97 25.15 2.45
C ALA A 185 38.34 25.50 1.86
N ARG A 186 38.33 26.06 0.64
CA ARG A 186 39.51 26.56 -0.07
C ARG A 186 40.01 27.84 0.61
N ALA A 187 41.07 27.73 1.40
CA ALA A 187 41.80 28.88 1.93
C ALA A 187 42.45 29.66 0.77
N ARG A 188 42.31 30.99 0.80
CA ARG A 188 43.03 31.93 -0.05
C ARG A 188 44.30 32.38 0.66
#